data_AF-A0A1S1J3T4-F1
#
_entry.id   AF-A0A1S1J3T4-F1
#
_cell.length_a   1.000
_cell.length_b   1.000
_cell.length_c   1.000
_cell.angle_alpha   90.00
_cell.angle_beta   90.00
_cell.angle_gamma   90.00
#
_symmetry.space_group_name_H-M   'P 1'
#
loop_
_entity.id
_entity.type
_entity.pdbx_description
1 polymer ?
#
loop_
_entity_poly.entity_id
_entity_poly.type
_entity_poly.pdbx_seq_one_letter_code
_entity_poly.pdbx_strand_id
1 'polypeptide(L)'
;MKRKFYIPIAIIMLLYCCQKKDWIDPNENEIEIDSAEMPGINDNLLRKWFALNKESDSIIKSAQLIIDKQREEVESHPQDEREYMTVCIDDAQRELDLLKKKVKFTKVFAGDIKHYDLSLQHTIDSLEEDYVREKYKLEDVLKELK
;
A
#
# COMPACT_ATOMS: atom_id res chain seq x y z
N MET A 1 36.45 37.61 11.26
CA MET A 1 35.22 36.92 11.76
C MET A 1 34.65 36.15 10.56
N LYS A 2 34.60 34.81 10.46
CA LYS A 2 33.92 33.76 11.27
C LYS A 2 32.44 34.15 11.53
N ARG A 3 31.40 33.42 11.10
CA ARG A 3 31.19 31.96 10.98
C ARG A 3 30.33 31.56 9.76
N LYS A 4 30.60 30.35 9.29
CA LYS A 4 29.87 29.54 8.32
C LYS A 4 28.67 28.85 8.98
N PHE A 5 27.57 28.66 8.27
CA PHE A 5 26.65 27.55 8.52
C PHE A 5 26.32 26.86 7.19
N TYR A 6 26.86 25.64 7.09
CA TYR A 6 26.42 24.59 6.18
C TYR A 6 25.19 23.91 6.78
N ILE A 7 24.33 23.35 5.91
CA ILE A 7 23.38 22.22 6.07
C ILE A 7 22.11 22.58 5.27
N PRO A 8 21.89 21.91 4.13
CA PRO A 8 21.01 20.74 4.17
C PRO A 8 21.54 19.61 3.28
N ILE A 9 22.44 18.78 3.82
CA ILE A 9 22.83 17.49 3.20
C ILE A 9 22.44 16.31 4.11
N ALA A 10 21.94 16.58 5.32
CA ALA A 10 21.64 15.54 6.31
C ALA A 10 20.38 14.71 6.02
N ILE A 11 19.48 15.15 5.14
CA ILE A 11 18.22 14.42 4.90
C ILE A 11 18.39 13.35 3.80
N ILE A 12 19.34 13.53 2.88
CA ILE A 12 19.57 12.56 1.79
C ILE A 12 20.31 11.31 2.29
N MET A 13 21.12 11.41 3.36
CA MET A 13 21.80 10.24 3.94
C MET A 13 20.89 9.31 4.76
N LEU A 14 19.76 9.80 5.29
CA LEU A 14 18.85 8.94 6.07
C LEU A 14 18.08 7.92 5.20
N LEU A 15 17.98 8.16 3.89
CA LEU A 15 17.37 7.21 2.95
C LEU A 15 18.37 6.21 2.34
N TYR A 16 19.68 6.44 2.49
CA TYR A 16 20.73 5.59 1.90
C TYR A 16 21.41 4.64 2.91
N CYS A 17 21.26 4.86 4.23
CA CYS A 17 21.91 4.04 5.26
C CYS A 17 21.19 2.71 5.61
N CYS A 18 20.07 2.36 4.98
CA CYS A 18 19.43 1.06 5.21
C CYS A 18 19.88 -0.05 4.23
N GLN A 19 20.80 0.24 3.30
CA GLN A 19 21.38 -0.76 2.41
C GLN A 19 22.84 -1.04 2.76
N LYS A 20 23.05 -1.73 3.89
CA LYS A 20 24.11 -2.75 4.04
C LYS A 20 24.06 -3.36 5.43
N LYS A 21 23.75 -4.66 5.49
CA LYS A 21 24.38 -5.53 6.47
C LYS A 21 24.66 -6.88 5.81
N ASP A 22 25.95 -7.15 5.67
CA ASP A 22 26.53 -8.37 5.12
C ASP A 22 26.25 -9.58 6.03
N TRP A 23 25.92 -10.69 5.36
CA TRP A 23 26.36 -12.08 5.55
C TRP A 23 26.54 -12.70 6.96
N ILE A 24 25.68 -13.72 7.19
CA ILE A 24 25.86 -15.02 7.87
C ILE A 24 26.27 -15.05 9.36
N ASP A 25 25.36 -15.55 10.18
CA ASP A 25 25.63 -16.70 11.07
C ASP A 25 24.40 -17.64 11.03
N PRO A 26 24.54 -18.96 10.78
CA PRO A 26 23.43 -19.89 10.68
C PRO A 26 23.26 -20.63 12.00
N ASN A 27 22.25 -20.32 12.80
CA ASN A 27 21.77 -21.31 13.77
C ASN A 27 20.32 -21.11 14.22
N GLU A 28 19.54 -22.16 13.97
CA GLU A 28 18.50 -22.75 14.82
C GLU A 28 17.49 -21.78 15.49
N ASN A 29 16.38 -21.57 14.79
CA ASN A 29 15.04 -21.62 15.39
C ASN A 29 14.02 -21.90 14.28
N GLU A 30 14.02 -23.16 13.85
CA GLU A 30 12.83 -24.01 13.75
C GLU A 30 11.49 -23.28 13.96
N ILE A 31 10.98 -22.66 12.89
CA ILE A 31 9.58 -22.84 12.58
C ILE A 31 9.61 -23.72 11.35
N GLU A 32 9.65 -25.02 11.61
CA GLU A 32 9.31 -26.07 10.68
C GLU A 32 7.89 -25.76 10.18
N ILE A 33 7.79 -24.89 9.18
CA ILE A 33 6.65 -24.91 8.28
C ILE A 33 6.89 -26.20 7.54
N ASP A 34 6.24 -27.25 8.03
CA ASP A 34 6.17 -28.57 7.45
C ASP A 34 5.74 -28.37 5.99
N SER A 35 6.77 -28.20 5.15
CA SER A 35 6.69 -28.01 3.72
C SER A 35 6.42 -29.39 3.16
N ALA A 36 5.23 -29.89 3.49
CA ALA A 36 4.60 -30.96 2.76
C ALA A 36 4.56 -30.48 1.31
N GLU A 37 5.49 -31.00 0.53
CA GLU A 37 5.63 -30.82 -0.91
C GLU A 37 4.23 -30.95 -1.52
N MET A 38 3.61 -29.81 -1.87
CA MET A 38 2.49 -29.78 -2.79
C MET A 38 3.08 -29.57 -4.18
N PRO A 39 3.27 -30.65 -4.98
CA PRO A 39 3.87 -30.52 -6.29
C PRO A 39 2.89 -29.77 -7.20
N GLY A 40 3.27 -28.57 -7.64
CA GLY A 40 2.65 -27.90 -8.78
C GLY A 40 1.92 -26.59 -8.52
N ILE A 41 1.91 -26.04 -7.29
CA ILE A 41 1.44 -24.67 -7.09
C ILE A 41 2.56 -23.72 -7.55
N ASN A 42 2.24 -22.79 -8.44
CA ASN A 42 3.18 -21.77 -8.90
C ASN A 42 3.43 -20.78 -7.75
N ASP A 43 4.35 -21.10 -6.84
CA ASP A 43 4.73 -20.33 -5.64
C ASP A 43 4.92 -18.83 -5.92
N ASN A 44 5.34 -18.48 -7.14
CA ASN A 44 5.51 -17.12 -7.59
C ASN A 44 4.18 -16.33 -7.58
N LEU A 45 3.06 -16.97 -7.96
CA LEU A 45 1.76 -16.32 -8.06
C LEU A 45 1.13 -16.08 -6.69
N LEU A 46 1.24 -17.07 -5.78
CA LEU A 46 0.89 -16.87 -4.37
C LEU A 46 1.73 -15.75 -3.75
N ARG A 47 3.03 -15.72 -4.03
CA ARG A 47 3.93 -14.66 -3.53
C ARG A 47 3.55 -13.27 -4.05
N LYS A 48 3.23 -13.15 -5.35
CA LYS A 48 2.71 -11.91 -5.94
C LYS A 48 1.42 -11.46 -5.27
N TRP A 49 0.50 -12.39 -5.04
CA TRP A 49 -0.76 -12.10 -4.37
C TRP A 49 -0.57 -11.62 -2.92
N PHE A 50 0.26 -12.30 -2.13
CA PHE A 50 0.60 -11.85 -0.78
C PHE A 50 1.26 -10.47 -0.77
N ALA A 51 2.13 -10.18 -1.75
CA ALA A 51 2.76 -8.87 -1.88
C ALA A 51 1.73 -7.78 -2.18
N LEU A 52 0.82 -8.00 -3.13
CA LEU A 52 -0.27 -7.07 -3.47
C LEU A 52 -1.20 -6.83 -2.28
N ASN A 53 -1.51 -7.87 -1.51
CA ASN A 53 -2.29 -7.73 -0.28
C ASN A 53 -1.60 -6.84 0.75
N LYS A 54 -0.31 -7.07 1.01
CA LYS A 54 0.45 -6.25 1.96
C LYS A 54 0.55 -4.80 1.49
N GLU A 55 0.78 -4.58 0.20
CA GLU A 55 0.82 -3.24 -0.40
C GLU A 55 -0.53 -2.53 -0.24
N SER A 56 -1.63 -3.20 -0.59
CA SER A 56 -2.97 -2.63 -0.52
C SER A 56 -3.35 -2.22 0.90
N ASP A 57 -3.02 -3.03 1.92
CA ASP A 57 -3.25 -2.68 3.32
C ASP A 57 -2.42 -1.47 3.76
N SER A 58 -1.19 -1.36 3.28
CA SER A 58 -0.32 -0.20 3.53
C SER A 58 -0.90 1.07 2.91
N ILE A 59 -1.37 1.00 1.66
CA ILE A 59 -1.97 2.14 0.95
C ILE A 59 -3.27 2.57 1.62
N ILE A 60 -4.17 1.64 1.94
CA ILE A 60 -5.44 1.94 2.61
C ILE A 60 -5.21 2.65 3.95
N LYS A 61 -4.28 2.15 4.76
CA LYS A 61 -3.94 2.79 6.05
C LYS A 61 -3.35 4.18 5.87
N SER A 62 -2.44 4.34 4.92
CA SER A 62 -1.77 5.62 4.67
C SER A 62 -2.75 6.66 4.12
N ALA A 63 -3.63 6.27 3.20
CA ALA A 63 -4.68 7.13 2.65
C ALA A 63 -5.68 7.57 3.73
N GLN A 64 -6.13 6.64 4.58
CA GLN A 64 -7.02 6.98 5.69
C GLN A 64 -6.37 7.98 6.63
N LEU A 65 -5.10 7.80 6.99
CA LEU A 65 -4.36 8.74 7.83
C LEU A 65 -4.29 10.15 7.22
N ILE A 66 -4.06 10.27 5.91
CA ILE A 66 -4.04 11.56 5.21
C ILE A 66 -5.42 12.23 5.26
N ILE A 67 -6.48 11.48 4.96
CA ILE A 67 -7.85 11.98 4.97
C ILE A 67 -8.26 12.43 6.39
N ASP A 68 -7.98 11.62 7.40
CA ASP A 68 -8.33 11.93 8.79
C ASP A 68 -7.61 13.20 9.25
N LYS A 69 -6.33 13.34 8.93
CA LYS A 69 -5.56 14.56 9.21
C LYS A 69 -6.16 15.79 8.52
N GLN A 70 -6.53 15.68 7.25
CA GLN A 70 -7.14 16.79 6.52
C GLN A 70 -8.52 17.17 7.09
N ARG A 71 -9.31 16.18 7.55
CA ARG A 71 -10.58 16.43 8.26
C ARG A 71 -10.39 17.18 9.57
N GLU A 72 -9.31 16.91 10.30
CA GLU A 72 -8.99 17.66 11.53
C GLU A 72 -8.55 19.10 11.23
N GLU A 73 -7.80 19.30 10.15
CA GLU A 73 -7.27 20.62 9.76
C GLU A 73 -8.34 21.52 9.12
N VAL A 74 -9.33 20.97 8.41
CA VAL A 74 -10.33 21.72 7.62
C VAL A 74 -11.08 22.80 8.41
N GLU A 75 -11.35 22.55 9.69
CA GLU A 75 -12.09 23.47 10.56
C GLU A 75 -11.30 24.73 10.92
N SER A 76 -9.97 24.70 10.75
CA SER A 76 -9.09 25.84 11.00
C SER A 76 -8.99 26.81 9.81
N HIS A 77 -9.53 26.44 8.65
CA HIS A 77 -9.46 27.23 7.43
C HIS A 77 -10.63 28.23 7.28
N PRO A 78 -10.43 29.32 6.51
CA PRO A 78 -11.49 30.22 6.05
C PRO A 78 -12.63 29.49 5.33
N GLN A 79 -13.81 30.10 5.29
CA GLN A 79 -15.04 29.45 4.80
C GLN A 79 -14.96 28.99 3.33
N ASP A 80 -14.34 29.78 2.47
CA ASP A 80 -14.14 29.50 1.04
C ASP A 80 -13.15 28.34 0.82
N GLU A 81 -12.03 28.34 1.54
CA GLU A 81 -11.07 27.23 1.52
C GLU A 81 -11.68 25.94 2.08
N ARG A 82 -12.45 26.04 3.16
CA ARG A 82 -13.12 24.91 3.82
C ARG A 82 -14.08 24.19 2.88
N GLU A 83 -14.87 24.93 2.10
CA GLU A 83 -15.81 24.33 1.15
C GLU A 83 -15.07 23.49 0.09
N TYR A 84 -14.01 24.06 -0.49
CA TYR A 84 -13.16 23.34 -1.45
C TYR A 84 -12.50 22.10 -0.83
N MET A 85 -11.84 22.26 0.33
CA MET A 85 -11.18 21.16 1.02
C MET A 85 -12.14 20.04 1.40
N THR A 86 -13.37 20.38 1.82
CA THR A 86 -14.40 19.39 2.15
C THR A 86 -14.75 18.53 0.92
N VAL A 87 -14.90 19.15 -0.26
CA VAL A 87 -15.14 18.42 -1.51
C VAL A 87 -13.96 17.49 -1.82
N CYS A 88 -12.72 17.96 -1.73
CA CYS A 88 -11.53 17.14 -1.96
C CYS A 88 -11.43 15.96 -0.97
N ILE A 89 -11.75 16.19 0.30
CA ILE A 89 -11.76 15.16 1.35
C ILE A 89 -12.81 14.10 1.05
N ASP A 90 -14.01 14.50 0.63
CA ASP A 90 -15.10 13.58 0.34
C ASP A 90 -14.85 12.78 -0.95
N ASP A 91 -14.24 13.39 -1.97
CA ASP A 91 -13.76 12.69 -3.17
C ASP A 91 -12.69 11.65 -2.81
N ALA A 92 -11.70 12.03 -1.98
CA ALA A 92 -10.67 11.11 -1.52
C ALA A 92 -11.24 9.94 -0.69
N GLN A 93 -12.22 10.22 0.18
CA GLN A 93 -12.90 9.19 0.96
C GLN A 93 -13.68 8.23 0.05
N ARG A 94 -14.37 8.75 -0.98
CA ARG A 94 -15.09 7.92 -1.96
C ARG A 94 -14.15 6.97 -2.69
N GLU A 95 -13.03 7.46 -3.23
CA GLU A 95 -12.07 6.61 -3.96
C GLU A 95 -11.39 5.60 -3.02
N LEU A 96 -11.11 5.98 -1.76
CA LEU A 96 -10.58 5.06 -0.76
C LEU A 96 -11.57 3.91 -0.47
N ASP A 97 -12.86 4.21 -0.37
CA ASP A 97 -13.89 3.20 -0.12
C ASP A 97 -14.11 2.27 -1.33
N LEU A 98 -13.97 2.79 -2.55
CA LEU A 98 -13.94 1.97 -3.78
C LEU A 98 -12.75 1.01 -3.77
N LEU A 99 -11.54 1.49 -3.45
CA LEU A 99 -10.35 0.65 -3.33
C LEU A 99 -10.52 -0.43 -2.25
N LYS A 100 -11.00 -0.06 -1.05
CA LYS A 100 -11.30 -1.01 0.04
C LYS A 100 -12.26 -2.11 -0.42
N LYS A 101 -13.30 -1.75 -1.18
CA LYS A 101 -14.27 -2.71 -1.74
C LYS A 101 -13.61 -3.70 -2.69
N LYS A 102 -12.75 -3.22 -3.60
CA LYS A 102 -12.00 -4.07 -4.55
C LYS A 102 -11.03 -5.00 -3.82
N VAL A 103 -10.23 -4.47 -2.89
CA VAL A 103 -9.29 -5.26 -2.08
C VAL A 103 -10.03 -6.33 -1.27
N LYS A 104 -11.17 -5.99 -0.65
CA LYS A 104 -12.00 -6.96 0.07
C LYS A 104 -12.49 -8.07 -0.85
N PHE A 105 -12.96 -7.74 -2.06
CA PHE A 105 -13.39 -8.73 -3.04
C PHE A 105 -12.25 -9.67 -3.41
N THR A 106 -11.08 -9.13 -3.76
CA THR A 106 -9.88 -9.92 -4.11
C THR A 106 -9.44 -10.83 -2.95
N LYS A 107 -9.52 -10.35 -1.70
CA LYS A 107 -9.22 -11.13 -0.49
C LYS A 107 -10.18 -12.30 -0.30
N VAL A 108 -11.47 -12.08 -0.50
CA VAL A 108 -12.49 -13.14 -0.42
C VAL A 108 -12.28 -14.16 -1.54
N PHE A 109 -12.14 -13.69 -2.78
CA PHE A 109 -11.90 -14.54 -3.96
C PHE A 109 -10.71 -15.49 -3.74
N ALA A 110 -9.58 -14.97 -3.24
CA ALA A 110 -8.41 -15.78 -2.99
C ALA A 110 -8.57 -16.74 -1.81
N GLY A 111 -9.32 -16.36 -0.77
CA GLY A 111 -9.63 -17.23 0.36
C GLY A 111 -10.47 -18.46 -0.05
N ASP A 112 -11.27 -18.33 -1.11
CA ASP A 112 -12.12 -19.41 -1.64
C ASP A 112 -11.36 -20.40 -2.55
N ILE A 113 -10.13 -20.06 -2.98
CA ILE A 113 -9.29 -20.92 -3.82
C ILE A 113 -8.62 -21.99 -2.96
N LYS A 114 -9.17 -23.22 -2.96
CA LYS A 114 -8.58 -24.37 -2.27
C LYS A 114 -7.35 -24.94 -2.97
N HIS A 115 -7.38 -24.98 -4.30
CA HIS A 115 -6.29 -25.39 -5.16
C HIS A 115 -6.21 -24.43 -6.35
N TYR A 116 -5.00 -24.01 -6.70
CA TYR A 116 -4.79 -23.14 -7.84
C TYR A 116 -5.06 -23.88 -9.16
N ASP A 117 -5.85 -23.26 -10.03
CA ASP A 117 -6.09 -23.69 -11.41
C ASP A 117 -5.61 -22.59 -12.35
N LEU A 118 -4.89 -22.96 -13.42
CA LEU A 118 -4.45 -22.06 -14.49
C LEU A 118 -5.63 -21.31 -15.13
N SER A 119 -6.83 -21.89 -15.10
CA SER A 119 -8.04 -21.21 -15.55
C SER A 119 -8.34 -19.94 -14.74
N LEU A 120 -7.84 -19.80 -13.51
CA LEU A 120 -8.04 -18.63 -12.65
C LEU A 120 -7.08 -17.47 -12.97
N GLN A 121 -6.04 -17.69 -13.79
CA GLN A 121 -5.04 -16.68 -14.13
C GLN A 121 -5.70 -15.40 -14.68
N HIS A 122 -6.62 -15.54 -15.64
CA HIS A 122 -7.30 -14.39 -16.25
C HIS A 122 -8.12 -13.59 -15.23
N THR A 123 -8.71 -14.26 -14.24
CA THR A 123 -9.46 -13.60 -13.17
C THR A 123 -8.50 -12.84 -12.25
N ILE A 124 -7.36 -13.44 -11.90
CA ILE A 124 -6.35 -12.80 -11.06
C ILE A 124 -5.75 -11.58 -11.76
N ASP A 125 -5.41 -11.70 -13.05
CA ASP A 125 -4.89 -10.58 -13.84
C ASP A 125 -5.92 -9.43 -13.91
N SER A 126 -7.21 -9.76 -14.11
CA SER A 126 -8.28 -8.77 -14.11
C SER A 126 -8.45 -8.09 -12.73
N LEU A 127 -8.28 -8.82 -11.63
CA LEU A 127 -8.35 -8.27 -10.29
C LEU A 127 -7.16 -7.37 -9.95
N GLU A 128 -5.97 -7.72 -10.44
CA GLU A 128 -4.79 -6.88 -10.35
C GLU A 128 -4.98 -5.58 -11.13
N GLU A 129 -5.50 -5.65 -12.36
CA GLU A 129 -5.79 -4.46 -13.17
C GLU A 129 -6.83 -3.55 -12.50
N ASP A 130 -7.92 -4.12 -11.98
CA ASP A 130 -8.94 -3.38 -11.23
C ASP A 130 -8.33 -2.69 -10.00
N TYR A 131 -7.47 -3.39 -9.26
CA TYR A 131 -6.76 -2.82 -8.11
C TYR A 131 -5.86 -1.67 -8.52
N VAL A 132 -5.01 -1.85 -9.54
CA VAL A 132 -4.08 -0.82 -10.01
C VAL A 132 -4.83 0.43 -10.48
N ARG A 133 -5.95 0.24 -11.18
CA ARG A 133 -6.79 1.34 -11.66
C ARG A 133 -7.37 2.16 -10.51
N GLU A 134 -7.97 1.52 -9.52
CA GLU A 134 -8.55 2.23 -8.36
C GLU A 134 -7.46 2.84 -7.47
N LYS A 135 -6.30 2.20 -7.36
CA LYS A 135 -5.12 2.77 -6.68
C LYS A 135 -4.71 4.10 -7.31
N TYR A 136 -4.60 4.18 -8.64
CA TYR A 136 -4.21 5.43 -9.30
C TYR A 136 -5.24 6.54 -9.14
N LYS A 137 -6.54 6.22 -9.19
CA LYS A 137 -7.60 7.20 -8.90
C LYS A 137 -7.47 7.76 -7.48
N LEU A 138 -7.25 6.88 -6.50
CA LEU A 138 -7.01 7.28 -5.11
C LEU A 138 -5.76 8.16 -5.01
N GLU A 139 -4.66 7.79 -5.66
CA GLU A 139 -3.44 8.60 -5.68
C GLU A 139 -3.64 9.99 -6.29
N ASP A 140 -4.49 10.10 -7.32
CA ASP A 140 -4.81 11.38 -7.94
C ASP A 140 -5.61 12.29 -7.00
N VAL A 141 -6.69 11.78 -6.39
CA VAL A 141 -7.48 12.58 -5.44
C VAL A 141 -6.71 12.91 -4.15
N LEU A 142 -5.78 12.05 -3.72
CA LEU A 142 -4.90 12.34 -2.58
C LEU A 142 -3.86 13.43 -2.87
N LYS A 143 -3.56 13.74 -4.14
CA LYS A 143 -2.67 14.87 -4.48
C LYS A 143 -3.37 16.21 -4.25
N GLU A 144 -4.67 16.27 -4.46
CA GLU A 144 -5.49 17.46 -4.20
C GLU A 144 -5.61 17.78 -2.69
N LEU A 145 -5.24 16.82 -1.84
CA LEU A 145 -5.20 16.95 -0.38
C LEU A 145 -3.83 17.39 0.19
N LYS A 146 -2.81 17.64 -0.66
CA LYS A 146 -1.45 17.99 -0.22
C LYS A 146 -1.10 19.44 -0.52
#